data_AF-A0A329WS98-F1
#
_entry.id   AF-A0A329WS98-F1
#
_cell.length_a   1.000
_cell.length_b   1.000
_cell.length_c   1.000
_cell.angle_alpha   90.00
_cell.angle_beta   90.00
_cell.angle_gamma   90.00
#
_symmetry.space_group_name_H-M   'P 1'
#
loop_
_entity.id
_entity.type
_entity.pdbx_description
1 polymer ?
#
loop_
_entity_poly.entity_id
_entity_poly.type
_entity_poly.pdbx_seq_one_letter_code
_entity_poly.pdbx_strand_id
1 'polypeptide(L)'
;MPLQRRLVNVMARCQGNHNGYSRAIKNALDKIDLNQSVNEISKQVANIQNLAKKGMMNETPIRAKNTSKGKTKIGSQRALEMWNKTLGV
;
A
#
# COMPACT_ATOMS: atom_id res chain seq x y z
N MET A 1 -16.68 24.03 -19.60
CA MET A 1 -15.82 23.93 -18.40
C MET A 1 -15.18 22.55 -18.38
N PRO A 2 -13.85 22.40 -18.23
CA PRO A 2 -13.28 21.07 -18.08
C PRO A 2 -13.69 20.54 -16.71
N LEU A 3 -14.37 19.39 -16.68
CA LEU A 3 -14.59 18.61 -15.47
C LEU A 3 -13.21 18.31 -14.89
N GLN A 4 -12.83 19.01 -13.82
CA GLN A 4 -11.72 18.60 -12.99
C GLN A 4 -11.98 17.14 -12.64
N ARG A 5 -11.15 16.24 -13.18
CA ARG A 5 -11.04 14.87 -12.69
C ARG A 5 -10.69 15.02 -11.23
N ARG A 6 -11.72 14.99 -10.37
CA ARG A 6 -11.58 14.82 -8.93
C ARG A 6 -10.57 13.68 -8.80
N LEU A 7 -9.44 13.92 -8.15
CA LEU A 7 -8.48 12.87 -7.80
C LEU A 7 -9.22 11.92 -6.86
N VAL A 8 -10.08 11.07 -7.42
CA VAL A 8 -10.78 10.04 -6.69
C VAL A 8 -9.66 9.11 -6.24
N ASN A 9 -9.30 9.24 -4.96
CA ASN A 9 -8.20 8.49 -4.36
C ASN A 9 -8.34 7.02 -4.77
N VAL A 10 -7.26 6.39 -5.25
CA VAL A 10 -7.30 5.00 -5.76
C VAL A 10 -7.90 4.05 -4.71
N MET A 11 -7.69 4.35 -3.43
CA MET A 11 -8.33 3.69 -2.29
C MET A 11 -9.86 3.73 -2.34
N ALA A 12 -10.44 4.89 -2.64
CA ALA A 12 -11.89 5.08 -2.72
C ALA A 12 -12.53 4.31 -3.89
N ARG A 13 -11.75 4.05 -4.96
CA ARG A 13 -12.21 3.22 -6.11
C ARG A 13 -12.21 1.72 -5.79
N CYS A 14 -11.55 1.31 -4.72
CA CYS A 14 -11.33 -0.07 -4.40
C CYS A 14 -11.95 -0.39 -3.04
N GLN A 15 -13.28 -0.41 -2.97
CA GLN A 15 -13.98 -0.96 -1.80
C GLN A 15 -13.65 -2.46 -1.69
N GLY A 16 -12.77 -2.83 -0.76
CA GLY A 16 -12.30 -4.19 -0.59
C GLY A 16 -11.35 -4.36 0.59
N ASN A 17 -11.01 -5.61 0.90
CA ASN A 17 -10.15 -5.96 2.03
C ASN A 17 -8.72 -5.40 1.87
N HIS A 18 -8.39 -4.34 2.63
CA HIS A 18 -7.09 -3.67 2.62
C HIS A 18 -6.05 -4.31 3.56
N ASN A 19 -6.35 -5.42 4.24
CA ASN A 19 -5.48 -5.99 5.27
C ASN A 19 -4.07 -6.33 4.77
N GLY A 20 -3.92 -6.77 3.53
CA GLY A 20 -2.60 -7.08 2.96
C GLY A 20 -1.71 -5.83 2.83
N TYR A 21 -2.28 -4.74 2.35
CA TYR A 21 -1.60 -3.44 2.26
C TYR A 21 -1.25 -2.88 3.64
N SER A 22 -2.22 -2.83 4.56
CA SER A 22 -2.00 -2.30 5.91
C SER A 22 -0.93 -3.10 6.67
N ARG A 23 -0.90 -4.43 6.51
CA ARG A 23 0.14 -5.28 7.11
C ARG A 23 1.52 -5.03 6.49
N ALA A 24 1.62 -4.85 5.18
CA ALA A 24 2.90 -4.55 4.53
C ALA A 24 3.47 -3.19 4.97
N ILE A 25 2.62 -2.16 5.06
CA ILE A 25 3.02 -0.85 5.59
C ILE A 25 3.46 -0.98 7.04
N LYS A 26 2.72 -1.71 7.87
CA LYS A 26 3.13 -1.98 9.26
C LYS A 26 4.50 -2.65 9.31
N ASN A 27 4.73 -3.72 8.55
CA ASN A 27 6.02 -4.40 8.53
C ASN A 27 7.17 -3.49 8.06
N ALA A 28 6.91 -2.57 7.12
CA ALA A 28 7.91 -1.60 6.66
C ALA A 28 8.27 -0.60 7.76
N LEU A 29 7.26 -0.12 8.51
CA LEU A 29 7.46 0.80 9.63
C LEU A 29 8.14 0.11 10.82
N ASP A 30 7.78 -1.14 11.11
CA ASP A 30 8.36 -1.95 12.20
C ASP A 30 9.87 -2.22 12.00
N LYS A 31 10.39 -2.06 10.77
CA LYS A 31 11.83 -2.18 10.47
C LYS A 31 12.62 -0.89 10.67
N ILE A 32 11.97 0.25 10.91
CA ILE A 32 12.66 1.53 11.13
C ILE A 32 13.35 1.47 12.49
N ASP A 33 14.67 1.69 12.50
CA ASP A 33 15.42 1.82 13.72
C ASP A 33 15.10 3.16 14.41
N LEU A 34 14.44 3.08 15.57
CA LEU A 34 14.02 4.23 16.36
C LEU A 34 15.19 4.91 17.09
N ASN A 35 16.37 4.30 17.12
CA ASN A 35 17.57 4.90 17.72
C ASN A 35 18.27 5.92 16.80
N GLN A 36 17.78 6.06 15.57
CA GLN A 36 18.33 7.02 14.60
C GLN A 36 17.82 8.44 14.84
N SER A 37 18.49 9.42 14.23
CA SER A 37 18.02 10.81 14.28
C SER A 37 16.64 10.97 13.66
N VAL A 38 15.86 11.93 14.17
CA VAL A 38 14.52 12.26 13.65
C VAL A 38 14.53 12.54 12.15
N ASN A 39 15.60 13.14 11.63
CA ASN A 39 15.74 13.43 10.21
C ASN A 39 15.86 12.14 9.36
N GLU A 40 16.63 11.16 9.83
CA GLU A 40 16.78 9.88 9.12
C GLU A 40 15.50 9.04 9.19
N ILE A 41 14.83 9.02 10.34
CA ILE A 41 13.50 8.40 10.48
C ILE A 41 12.50 9.06 9.52
N SER A 42 12.48 10.39 9.45
CA SER A 42 11.58 11.14 8.58
C SER A 42 11.82 10.83 7.10
N LYS A 43 13.09 10.71 6.66
CA LYS A 43 13.44 10.31 5.29
C LYS A 43 12.96 8.88 4.97
N GLN A 44 13.10 7.95 5.90
CA GLN A 44 12.65 6.57 5.71
C GLN A 44 11.12 6.49 5.61
N VAL A 45 10.40 7.18 6.50
CA VAL A 45 8.93 7.26 6.43
C VAL A 45 8.48 7.90 5.11
N ALA A 46 9.13 8.99 4.68
CA ALA A 46 8.83 9.63 3.41
C ALA A 46 9.09 8.70 2.21
N ASN A 47 10.16 7.89 2.25
CA ASN A 47 10.43 6.88 1.22
C ASN A 47 9.33 5.80 1.17
N ILE A 48 8.89 5.28 2.32
CA ILE A 48 7.79 4.31 2.40
C ILE A 48 6.51 4.91 1.81
N GLN A 49 6.18 6.15 2.16
CA GLN A 49 5.00 6.84 1.62
C GLN A 49 5.10 7.04 0.09
N ASN A 50 6.27 7.43 -0.42
CA ASN A 50 6.49 7.63 -1.84
C ASN A 50 6.40 6.32 -2.64
N LEU A 51 6.98 5.24 -2.12
CA LEU A 51 6.87 3.91 -2.72
C LEU A 51 5.42 3.41 -2.71
N ALA A 52 4.70 3.58 -1.60
CA ALA A 52 3.29 3.25 -1.51
C ALA A 52 2.45 4.02 -2.54
N LYS A 53 2.66 5.34 -2.63
CA LYS A 53 1.98 6.21 -3.61
C LYS A 53 2.24 5.79 -5.05
N LYS A 54 3.50 5.45 -5.39
CA LYS A 54 3.85 4.92 -6.73
C LYS A 54 3.20 3.56 -7.01
N GLY A 55 3.24 2.63 -6.05
CA GLY A 55 2.59 1.32 -6.18
C GLY A 55 1.08 1.44 -6.39
N MET A 56 0.43 2.40 -5.71
CA MET A 56 -0.99 2.69 -5.87
C MET A 56 -1.33 3.29 -7.24
N MET A 57 -0.48 4.15 -7.79
CA MET A 57 -0.66 4.72 -9.13
C MET A 57 -0.62 3.65 -10.22
N ASN A 58 0.17 2.58 -10.02
CA ASN A 58 0.31 1.48 -10.96
C ASN A 58 -0.81 0.41 -10.85
N GLU A 59 -1.92 0.70 -10.16
CA GLU A 59 -3.13 -0.13 -10.02
C GLU A 59 -2.92 -1.59 -9.51
N THR A 60 -1.76 -1.90 -8.92
CA THR A 60 -1.39 -3.26 -8.50
C THR A 60 -1.60 -3.44 -6.97
N PRO A 61 -2.39 -4.38 -6.41
CA PRO A 61 -3.48 -5.18 -6.94
C PRO A 61 -4.76 -4.81 -6.17
N ILE A 62 -5.12 -3.53 -6.07
CA ILE A 62 -6.35 -3.14 -5.34
C ILE A 62 -7.60 -3.45 -6.19
N ARG A 63 -7.45 -4.14 -7.33
CA ARG A 63 -8.57 -4.75 -8.04
C ARG A 63 -9.05 -6.01 -7.29
N ALA A 64 -10.07 -5.79 -6.47
CA ALA A 64 -10.93 -6.82 -5.87
C ALA A 64 -11.52 -7.85 -6.86
N LYS A 65 -11.34 -7.67 -8.17
CA LYS A 65 -11.74 -8.64 -9.21
C LYS A 65 -10.95 -9.97 -9.13
N ASN A 66 -9.82 -10.00 -8.41
CA ASN A 66 -9.06 -11.24 -8.13
C ASN A 66 -9.46 -11.93 -6.81
N THR A 67 -10.34 -11.31 -6.02
CA THR A 67 -10.95 -11.93 -4.83
C THR A 67 -12.36 -12.39 -5.20
N SER A 68 -12.47 -13.59 -5.77
CA SER A 68 -13.79 -14.24 -5.89
C SER A 68 -14.41 -14.32 -4.50
N LYS A 69 -15.72 -14.02 -4.40
CA LYS A 69 -16.54 -14.19 -3.20
C LYS A 69 -16.20 -15.55 -2.56
N GLY A 70 -15.48 -15.55 -1.42
CA GLY A 70 -15.04 -16.76 -0.71
C GLY A 70 -13.52 -16.99 -0.54
N LYS A 71 -12.63 -16.26 -1.24
CA LYS A 71 -11.15 -16.44 -1.14
C LYS A 71 -10.41 -15.26 -0.52
N THR A 72 -11.04 -14.54 0.40
CA THR A 72 -10.54 -13.27 0.97
C THR A 72 -9.16 -13.40 1.63
N LYS A 73 -8.85 -14.54 2.27
CA LYS A 73 -7.53 -14.80 2.88
C LYS A 73 -6.41 -14.88 1.83
N ILE A 74 -6.67 -15.53 0.68
CA ILE A 74 -5.71 -15.68 -0.42
C ILE A 74 -5.44 -14.33 -1.10
N GLY A 75 -6.48 -13.51 -1.28
CA GLY A 75 -6.33 -12.16 -1.83
C GLY A 75 -5.49 -11.25 -0.94
N SER A 76 -5.72 -11.28 0.38
CA SER A 76 -4.90 -10.52 1.33
C SER A 76 -3.46 -10.99 1.39
N GLN A 77 -3.22 -12.30 1.32
CA GLN A 77 -1.87 -12.86 1.35
C GLN A 77 -1.08 -12.46 0.09
N ARG A 78 -1.68 -12.56 -1.10
CA ARG A 78 -1.05 -12.11 -2.35
C ARG A 78 -0.81 -10.61 -2.38
N ALA A 79 -1.74 -9.82 -1.84
CA ALA A 79 -1.53 -8.40 -1.67
C ALA A 79 -0.35 -8.13 -0.73
N LEU A 80 -0.27 -8.83 0.41
CA LEU A 80 0.83 -8.72 1.36
C LEU A 80 2.18 -9.05 0.72
N GLU A 81 2.31 -10.19 0.04
CA GLU A 81 3.55 -10.61 -0.63
C GLU A 81 4.04 -9.60 -1.66
N MET A 82 3.13 -9.06 -2.46
CA MET A 82 3.49 -8.10 -3.49
C MET A 82 3.82 -6.71 -2.92
N TRP A 83 3.10 -6.26 -1.89
CA TRP A 83 3.46 -5.02 -1.18
C TRP A 83 4.77 -5.14 -0.42
N ASN A 84 5.05 -6.30 0.20
CA ASN A 84 6.36 -6.59 0.79
C ASN A 84 7.47 -6.48 -0.26
N LYS A 85 7.30 -7.10 -1.44
CA LYS A 85 8.26 -6.96 -2.55
C LYS A 85 8.44 -5.51 -3.00
N THR A 86 7.37 -4.72 -3.04
CA THR A 86 7.38 -3.31 -3.47
C THR A 86 8.06 -2.40 -2.45
N LEU A 87 7.89 -2.71 -1.16
CA LEU A 87 8.47 -1.96 -0.04
C LEU A 87 9.85 -2.49 0.37
N GLY A 88 10.32 -3.59 -0.21
CA GLY A 88 11.60 -4.23 0.12
C GLY A 88 11.61 -4.88 1.50
N VAL A 89 10.46 -5.41 1.94
CA VAL A 89 10.22 -5.93 3.29
C VAL A 89 10.15 -7.46 3.31
#